data_AF-A0A537BIK8-F1
#
_entry.id   AF-A0A537BIK8-F1
#
_cell.length_a   1.000
_cell.length_b   1.000
_cell.length_c   1.000
_cell.angle_alpha   90.00
_cell.angle_beta   90.00
_cell.angle_gamma   90.00
#
_symmetry.space_group_name_H-M   'P 1'
#
loop_
_entity.id
_entity.type
_entity.pdbx_description
1 polymer ?
#
loop_
_entity_poly.entity_id
_entity_poly.type
_entity_poly.pdbx_seq_one_letter_code
_entity_poly.pdbx_strand_id
1 'polypeptide(L)' 'AETMPGQFSSTAQDLARGKPTEIDHLNGFVVRKGEGLGVPTPANRVLLALVKLVEERGSPRG' A
#
# COMPACT_ATOMS: atom_id res chain seq x y z
N ALA A 1 22.13 2.49 -4.96
CA ALA A 1 20.94 2.72 -5.80
C ALA A 1 20.82 4.23 -5.98
N GLU A 2 21.00 4.74 -7.19
CA GLU A 2 20.79 6.16 -7.48
C GLU A 2 19.29 6.43 -7.43
N THR A 3 18.84 7.21 -6.45
CA THR A 3 17.46 7.67 -6.36
C THR A 3 17.33 8.93 -7.21
N MET A 4 16.49 8.89 -8.26
CA MET A 4 16.16 10.09 -9.04
C MET A 4 15.24 10.99 -8.19
N PRO A 5 15.63 12.24 -7.87
CA PRO A 5 14.78 13.16 -7.12
C PRO A 5 13.48 13.42 -7.92
N GLY A 6 12.33 13.01 -7.37
CA GLY A 6 11.03 13.18 -8.01
C GLY A 6 10.37 11.90 -8.53
N GLN A 7 11.01 10.73 -8.37
CA GLN A 7 10.37 9.46 -8.73
C GLN A 7 9.28 9.09 -7.70
N PHE A 8 8.05 8.96 -8.16
CA PHE A 8 6.93 8.45 -7.37
C PHE A 8 6.85 6.91 -7.46
N SER A 9 6.45 6.26 -6.36
CA SER A 9 6.17 4.82 -6.38
C SER A 9 4.97 4.49 -7.28
N SER A 10 4.87 3.25 -7.75
CA SER A 10 3.70 2.77 -8.50
C SER A 10 2.41 2.96 -7.70
N THR A 11 2.42 2.64 -6.41
CA THR A 11 1.29 2.86 -5.49
C THR A 11 0.83 4.32 -5.49
N ALA A 12 1.75 5.28 -5.41
CA ALA A 12 1.39 6.70 -5.44
C ALA A 12 0.78 7.12 -6.79
N GLN A 13 1.29 6.57 -7.88
CA GLN A 13 0.76 6.83 -9.23
C GLN A 13 -0.62 6.20 -9.44
N ASP A 14 -0.85 4.98 -8.93
CA ASP A 14 -2.13 4.28 -9.02
C ASP A 14 -3.22 5.00 -8.21
N LEU A 15 -2.89 5.43 -6.98
CA LEU A 15 -3.78 6.25 -6.16
C LEU A 15 -4.14 7.56 -6.87
N ALA A 16 -3.16 8.26 -7.45
CA ALA A 16 -3.41 9.50 -8.19
C ALA A 16 -4.30 9.30 -9.43
N ARG A 17 -4.36 8.08 -9.97
CA ARG A 17 -5.18 7.70 -11.14
C ARG A 17 -6.48 7.00 -10.77
N GLY A 18 -6.78 6.84 -9.48
CA GLY A 18 -7.96 6.10 -8.99
C GLY A 18 -7.95 4.61 -9.38
N LYS A 19 -6.77 4.03 -9.61
CA LYS A 19 -6.60 2.61 -9.95
C LYS A 19 -6.41 1.78 -8.68
N PRO A 20 -6.80 0.49 -8.70
CA PRO A 20 -6.39 -0.44 -7.66
C PRO A 20 -4.87 -0.50 -7.54
N THR A 21 -4.34 -0.46 -6.32
CA THR A 21 -2.91 -0.60 -6.02
C THR A 21 -2.56 -2.05 -5.67
N GLU A 22 -1.26 -2.37 -5.68
CA GLU A 22 -0.74 -3.68 -5.29
C GLU A 22 -0.50 -3.82 -3.76
N ILE A 23 -1.04 -2.91 -2.93
CA ILE A 23 -0.71 -2.84 -1.49
C ILE A 23 -0.96 -4.15 -0.72
N ASP A 24 -1.95 -4.94 -1.13
CA ASP A 24 -2.27 -6.24 -0.52
C ASP A 24 -1.19 -7.31 -0.76
N HIS A 25 -0.49 -7.21 -1.89
CA HIS A 25 0.61 -8.08 -2.27
C HIS A 25 1.96 -7.57 -1.74
N LEU A 26 2.06 -6.29 -1.40
CA LEU A 26 3.24 -5.68 -0.79
C LEU A 26 3.14 -5.73 0.75
N ASN A 27 2.65 -4.67 1.38
CA ASN A 27 2.53 -4.58 2.83
C ASN A 27 1.56 -5.64 3.39
N GLY A 28 0.49 -5.95 2.66
CA GLY A 28 -0.44 -7.01 3.04
C GLY A 28 0.21 -8.39 3.13
N PHE A 29 1.16 -8.71 2.26
CA PHE A 29 1.93 -9.96 2.35
C PHE A 29 2.79 -9.99 3.61
N VAL A 30 3.48 -8.89 3.92
CA VAL A 30 4.32 -8.78 5.12
C VAL A 30 3.48 -8.92 6.40
N VAL A 31 2.30 -8.30 6.45
CA VAL A 31 1.38 -8.42 7.59
C VAL A 31 0.94 -9.87 7.79
N ARG A 32 0.42 -10.54 6.74
CA ARG A 32 -0.02 -11.93 6.82
C ARG A 32 1.11 -12.89 7.24
N LYS A 33 2.32 -12.68 6.69
CA LYS A 33 3.49 -13.49 7.05
C LYS A 33 3.94 -13.23 8.49
N GLY A 34 3.92 -11.98 8.94
CA GLY A 34 4.24 -11.61 10.32
C GLY A 34 3.27 -12.24 11.32
N GLU A 35 1.96 -12.20 11.03
CA GLU A 35 0.93 -12.85 11.84
C GLU A 35 1.17 -14.36 11.95
N GLY A 36 1.44 -15.04 10.85
CA GLY A 36 1.73 -16.48 10.84
C GLY A 36 3.02 -16.87 11.59
N LEU A 37 3.94 -15.93 11.81
CA LEU A 37 5.20 -16.14 12.51
C LEU A 37 5.23 -15.53 13.92
N GLY A 38 4.14 -14.89 14.36
CA GLY A 38 4.11 -14.15 15.64
C GLY A 38 5.02 -12.92 15.68
N VAL A 39 5.42 -12.37 14.52
CA VAL A 39 6.29 -11.19 14.42
C VAL A 39 5.44 -9.92 14.21
N PRO A 40 5.49 -8.93 15.12
CA PRO A 40 4.76 -7.68 14.95
C PRO A 40 5.21 -6.89 13.71
N THR A 41 4.24 -6.44 12.90
CA THR A 41 4.49 -5.64 11.69
C THR A 41 3.72 -4.31 11.69
N PRO A 42 3.80 -3.48 12.76
CA PRO A 42 2.94 -2.32 12.96
C PRO A 42 3.03 -1.29 11.83
N ALA A 43 4.24 -1.00 11.33
CA ALA A 43 4.42 -0.05 10.23
C ALA A 43 3.72 -0.52 8.94
N ASN A 44 3.85 -1.80 8.59
CA ASN A 44 3.19 -2.35 7.40
C ASN A 44 1.67 -2.34 7.54
N ARG A 45 1.15 -2.62 8.75
CA ARG A 45 -0.29 -2.59 9.01
C ARG A 45 -0.87 -1.17 8.87
N VAL A 46 -0.16 -0.16 9.37
CA VAL A 46 -0.56 1.25 9.22
C VAL A 46 -0.53 1.67 7.75
N LEU A 47 0.55 1.37 7.03
CA LEU A 47 0.66 1.69 5.59
C LEU A 47 -0.46 1.03 4.77
N LEU A 48 -0.72 -0.26 5.02
CA LEU A 48 -1.80 -1.00 4.37
C LEU A 48 -3.16 -0.33 4.61
N ALA A 49 -3.48 0.00 5.86
CA ALA A 49 -4.75 0.62 6.22
C ALA A 49 -4.94 2.01 5.58
N LEU A 50 -3.88 2.84 5.59
CA LEU A 50 -3.95 4.18 5.01
C LEU A 50 -4.12 4.14 3.50
N VAL A 51 -3.39 3.27 2.79
CA VAL A 51 -3.53 3.15 1.34
C VAL A 51 -4.93 2.65 0.98
N LYS A 52 -5.45 1.63 1.67
CA LYS A 52 -6.82 1.13 1.47
C LYS A 52 -7.87 2.24 1.65
N LEU A 53 -7.72 3.05 2.70
CA LEU A 53 -8.63 4.18 2.93
C LEU A 53 -8.59 5.23 1.81
N VAL A 54 -7.43 5.46 1.18
CA VAL A 54 -7.31 6.39 0.05
C VAL A 54 -7.87 5.75 -1.23
N GLU A 55 -7.62 4.46 -1.48
CA GLU A 55 -8.20 3.70 -2.60
C GLU A 55 -9.73 3.78 -2.59
N GLU A 56 -10.36 3.55 -1.43
CA GLU A 56 -11.81 3.62 -1.26
C GLU A 56 -12.40 5.01 -1.56
N ARG A 57 -11.65 6.07 -1.27
CA ARG A 57 -12.07 7.45 -1.58
C ARG A 57 -11.93 7.78 -3.07
N GLY A 58 -10.95 7.18 -3.76
CA GLY A 58 -10.65 7.43 -5.17
C GLY A 58 -11.46 6.57 -6.14
N SER A 59 -12.08 5.48 -5.68
CA SER A 59 -12.97 4.66 -6.50
C SER A 59 -14.28 5.42 -6.77
N PRO A 60 -14.72 5.56 -8.04
CA PRO A 60 -16.03 6.14 -8.32
C PRO A 60 -17.08 5.31 -7.59
N ARG A 61 -17.81 5.92 -6.66
CA ARG A 61 -19.05 5.29 -6.17
C ARG A 61 -19.92 5.13 -7.41
N GLY A 62 -20.28 3.88 -7.73
CA GLY A 62 -21.25 3.58 -8.77
C GLY A 62 -22.57 4.31 -8.54
#